data_AF-A0A924M1Y8-F1
#
_entry.id   AF-A0A924M1Y8-F1
#
_cell.length_a   1.000
_cell.length_b   1.000
_cell.length_c   1.000
_cell.angle_alpha   90.00
_cell.angle_beta   90.00
_cell.angle_gamma   90.00
#
_symmetry.space_group_name_H-M   'P 1'
#
loop_
_entity.id
_entity.type
_entity.pdbx_description
1 polymer ?
#
loop_
_entity_poly.entity_id
_entity_poly.type
_entity_poly.pdbx_seq_one_letter_code
_entity_poly.pdbx_strand_id
1 'polypeptide(L)'
;MKKILILMLALSSSVAGALERSFLASYHPLGNKPKLEPLVSCKVGVKPTETQSVQTCQTRFGRSSVLFVSGQDAPTLTVQPARGAAFNVQLETMPRYFEQMYAADLNRDGREDYLLELPWGGNGLASEGSVVVFMLSNQTGYRTTALNTMLFDPYAVVRLEGKFPTVLHGSLVFANGTDGRGHSFWVHHFFRVQGDTLVQSARASVWVQYTFTPRAVATQLLTDAEKKRAWAEYLKNGDGFFVR
;
A
#
# COMPACT_ATOMS: atom_id res chain seq x y z
N MET A 1 -52.41 -25.40 -22.20
CA MET A 1 -52.04 -24.10 -22.81
C MET A 1 -50.95 -23.45 -21.95
N LYS A 2 -50.02 -22.74 -22.60
CA LYS A 2 -48.61 -22.52 -22.24
C LYS A 2 -48.33 -22.00 -20.81
N LYS A 3 -47.41 -22.68 -20.10
CA LYS A 3 -46.69 -22.18 -18.91
C LYS A 3 -45.60 -21.20 -19.37
N ILE A 4 -45.57 -20.01 -18.79
CA ILE A 4 -44.53 -19.00 -19.03
C ILE A 4 -43.35 -19.31 -18.10
N LEU A 5 -42.20 -19.59 -18.70
CA LEU A 5 -40.92 -19.82 -18.03
C LEU A 5 -40.31 -18.47 -17.68
N ILE A 6 -40.18 -18.16 -16.38
CA ILE A 6 -39.41 -17.00 -15.91
C ILE A 6 -37.93 -17.38 -16.01
N LEU A 7 -37.25 -16.87 -17.03
CA LEU A 7 -35.81 -16.95 -17.16
C LEU A 7 -35.20 -15.85 -16.28
N MET A 8 -34.88 -16.16 -15.03
CA MET A 8 -33.94 -15.32 -14.27
C MET A 8 -32.58 -15.43 -14.97
N LEU A 9 -32.19 -14.37 -15.68
CA LEU A 9 -30.78 -14.17 -16.01
C LEU A 9 -30.03 -13.97 -14.69
N ALA A 10 -29.48 -15.05 -14.16
CA ALA A 10 -28.30 -14.97 -13.32
C ALA A 10 -27.20 -14.39 -14.20
N LEU A 11 -27.02 -13.07 -14.14
CA LEU A 11 -25.77 -12.44 -14.51
C LEU A 11 -24.73 -12.96 -13.53
N SER A 12 -24.12 -14.08 -13.88
CA SER A 12 -22.87 -14.55 -13.33
C SER A 12 -21.88 -13.41 -13.50
N SER A 13 -21.63 -12.67 -12.43
CA SER A 13 -20.57 -11.68 -12.29
C SER A 13 -19.21 -12.37 -12.18
N SER A 14 -18.94 -13.31 -13.10
CA SER A 14 -17.63 -13.85 -13.33
C SER A 14 -16.90 -12.93 -14.32
N VAL A 15 -15.71 -12.48 -13.90
CA VAL A 15 -14.66 -11.82 -14.69
C VAL A 15 -14.71 -10.29 -14.85
N ALA A 16 -15.67 -9.56 -14.26
CA ALA A 16 -15.70 -8.08 -14.33
C ALA A 16 -15.15 -7.32 -13.08
N GLY A 17 -14.65 -8.03 -12.05
CA GLY A 17 -14.40 -7.46 -10.72
C GLY A 17 -12.95 -7.32 -10.25
N ALA A 18 -11.94 -7.41 -11.13
CA ALA A 18 -10.53 -7.46 -10.72
C ALA A 18 -9.67 -6.24 -11.11
N LEU A 19 -10.25 -5.20 -11.73
CA LEU A 19 -9.55 -3.97 -12.10
C LEU A 19 -10.50 -2.76 -11.99
N GLU A 20 -11.02 -2.48 -10.79
CA GLU A 20 -11.12 -1.06 -10.43
C GLU A 20 -9.68 -0.54 -10.47
N ARG A 21 -9.39 0.34 -11.42
CA ARG A 21 -8.03 0.74 -11.78
C ARG A 21 -7.36 1.36 -10.56
N SER A 22 -6.35 0.71 -10.01
CA SER A 22 -5.54 1.26 -8.93
C SER A 22 -5.14 2.70 -9.27
N PHE A 23 -5.24 3.60 -8.28
CA PHE A 23 -4.97 5.02 -8.51
C PHE A 23 -3.54 5.20 -9.02
N LEU A 24 -2.56 4.54 -8.42
CA LEU A 24 -1.16 4.64 -8.87
C LEU A 24 -0.94 4.03 -10.25
N ALA A 25 -1.71 3.03 -10.69
CA ALA A 25 -1.64 2.54 -12.07
C ALA A 25 -1.98 3.64 -13.09
N SER A 26 -2.84 4.60 -12.72
CA SER A 26 -3.31 5.68 -13.58
C SER A 26 -2.63 7.04 -13.32
N TYR A 27 -2.10 7.27 -12.12
CA TYR A 27 -1.56 8.55 -11.63
C TYR A 27 -0.11 8.45 -11.15
N HIS A 28 0.66 7.47 -11.61
CA HIS A 28 1.98 7.19 -11.07
C HIS A 28 2.95 8.40 -11.11
N PRO A 29 3.56 8.86 -10.00
CA PRO A 29 4.38 10.09 -9.96
C PRO A 29 5.68 10.02 -10.77
N LEU A 30 6.05 8.82 -11.24
CA LEU A 30 7.18 8.59 -12.15
C LEU A 30 6.78 8.52 -13.63
N GLY A 31 5.52 8.85 -13.96
CA GLY A 31 4.98 8.78 -15.31
C GLY A 31 4.44 7.39 -15.69
N ASN A 32 4.09 7.21 -16.97
CA ASN A 32 3.18 6.15 -17.42
C ASN A 32 3.72 4.71 -17.40
N LYS A 33 5.02 4.49 -17.18
CA LYS A 33 5.65 3.16 -17.25
C LYS A 33 6.76 2.99 -16.21
N PRO A 34 6.47 3.08 -14.91
CA PRO A 34 7.45 2.77 -13.89
C PRO A 34 7.88 1.31 -14.02
N LYS A 35 9.15 1.01 -13.73
CA LYS A 35 9.59 -0.37 -13.58
C LYS A 35 9.13 -0.85 -12.20
N LEU A 36 8.12 -1.71 -12.14
CA LEU A 36 7.56 -2.21 -10.88
C LEU A 36 8.38 -3.36 -10.31
N GLU A 37 8.49 -3.46 -8.99
CA GLU A 37 9.00 -4.65 -8.32
C GLU A 37 8.01 -5.82 -8.48
N PRO A 38 8.46 -7.04 -8.80
CA PRO A 38 7.55 -8.15 -9.03
C PRO A 38 7.10 -8.69 -7.68
N LEU A 39 5.95 -8.22 -7.23
CA LEU A 39 5.32 -8.69 -6.01
C LEU A 39 4.42 -9.88 -6.30
N VAL A 40 4.54 -10.94 -5.50
CA VAL A 40 3.58 -12.04 -5.51
C VAL A 40 2.42 -11.67 -4.61
N SER A 41 1.23 -11.59 -5.19
CA SER A 41 0.01 -11.30 -4.44
C SER A 41 -0.55 -12.56 -3.77
N CYS A 42 -0.90 -12.43 -2.49
CA CYS A 42 -1.49 -13.49 -1.68
C CYS A 42 -3.02 -13.47 -1.61
N LYS A 43 -3.70 -12.87 -2.60
CA LYS A 43 -5.15 -12.67 -2.56
C LYS A 43 -5.90 -13.86 -3.12
N VAL A 44 -6.65 -14.60 -2.30
CA VAL A 44 -7.75 -15.46 -2.79
C VAL A 44 -8.93 -15.51 -1.79
N GLY A 45 -9.98 -14.75 -2.12
CA GLY A 45 -11.39 -15.18 -2.03
C GLY A 45 -12.08 -15.39 -0.68
N VAL A 46 -11.38 -15.42 0.44
CA VAL A 46 -12.03 -15.63 1.75
C VAL A 46 -12.26 -14.29 2.42
N LYS A 47 -13.54 -13.89 2.57
CA LYS A 47 -13.90 -12.84 3.54
C LYS A 47 -13.44 -13.33 4.92
N PRO A 48 -12.58 -12.58 5.61
CA PRO A 48 -12.25 -12.89 7.00
C PRO A 48 -13.51 -13.19 7.81
N THR A 49 -13.55 -14.32 8.51
CA THR A 49 -14.54 -14.50 9.58
C THR A 49 -14.06 -13.69 10.79
N GLU A 50 -14.99 -13.25 11.65
CA GLU A 50 -14.75 -12.24 12.69
C GLU A 50 -13.66 -12.60 13.74
N THR A 51 -13.11 -13.81 13.71
CA THR A 51 -12.16 -14.29 14.73
C THR A 51 -10.81 -14.76 14.17
N GLN A 52 -10.74 -15.40 13.00
CA GLN A 52 -9.48 -15.92 12.43
C GLN A 52 -9.51 -15.98 10.91
N SER A 53 -8.38 -15.68 10.25
CA SER A 53 -8.24 -15.79 8.79
C SER A 53 -6.89 -16.34 8.41
N VAL A 54 -6.88 -17.42 7.63
CA VAL A 54 -5.64 -17.98 7.06
C VAL A 54 -5.57 -17.68 5.57
N GLN A 55 -4.48 -17.07 5.14
CA GLN A 55 -4.14 -16.88 3.73
C GLN A 55 -2.91 -17.69 3.38
N THR A 56 -2.88 -18.23 2.17
CA THR A 56 -1.73 -18.96 1.64
C THR A 56 -1.24 -18.27 0.38
N CYS A 57 0.08 -18.12 0.25
CA CYS A 57 0.74 -17.61 -0.93
C CYS A 57 1.63 -18.69 -1.53
N GLN A 58 1.49 -18.94 -2.83
CA GLN A 58 2.52 -19.66 -3.56
C GLN A 58 3.52 -18.64 -4.08
N THR A 59 4.73 -18.67 -3.55
CA THR A 59 5.78 -17.69 -3.85
C THR A 59 6.95 -18.32 -4.58
N ARG A 60 7.98 -17.52 -4.88
CA ARG A 60 9.21 -18.02 -5.51
C ARG A 60 10.00 -18.99 -4.63
N PHE A 61 9.76 -18.98 -3.32
CA PHE A 61 10.49 -19.79 -2.34
C PHE A 61 9.71 -21.00 -1.83
N GLY A 62 8.42 -21.07 -2.14
CA GLY A 62 7.52 -22.16 -1.76
C GLY A 62 6.18 -21.62 -1.30
N ARG A 63 5.52 -22.35 -0.40
CA ARG A 63 4.22 -21.98 0.14
C ARG A 63 4.42 -21.24 1.47
N SER A 64 4.06 -19.96 1.50
CA SER A 64 4.00 -19.14 2.72
C SER A 64 2.55 -19.04 3.16
N SER A 65 2.29 -18.87 4.47
CA SER A 65 0.94 -18.65 4.98
C SER A 65 0.89 -17.60 6.06
N VAL A 66 -0.24 -16.94 6.14
CA VAL A 66 -0.51 -15.86 7.09
C VAL A 66 -1.75 -16.24 7.86
N LEU A 67 -1.66 -16.26 9.18
CA LEU A 67 -2.81 -16.38 10.06
C LEU A 67 -3.00 -15.03 10.74
N PHE A 68 -4.14 -14.41 10.49
CA PHE A 68 -4.61 -13.27 11.24
C PHE A 68 -5.56 -13.76 12.35
N VAL A 69 -5.29 -13.35 13.58
CA VAL A 69 -6.13 -13.62 14.74
C VAL A 69 -6.63 -12.30 15.30
N SER A 70 -7.95 -12.12 15.25
CA SER A 70 -8.65 -11.00 15.90
C SER A 70 -8.73 -11.30 17.40
N GLY A 71 -8.05 -10.51 18.22
CA GLY A 71 -8.11 -10.56 19.69
C GLY A 71 -8.99 -9.45 20.25
N GLN A 72 -9.47 -9.59 21.50
CA GLN A 72 -10.31 -8.55 22.14
C GLN A 72 -9.53 -7.28 22.48
N ASP A 73 -8.22 -7.38 22.73
CA ASP A 73 -7.38 -6.24 23.15
C ASP A 73 -6.48 -5.72 22.02
N ALA A 74 -5.87 -6.61 21.23
CA ALA A 74 -5.07 -6.25 20.06
C ALA A 74 -4.89 -7.47 19.12
N PRO A 75 -5.02 -7.31 17.80
CA PRO A 75 -4.87 -8.43 16.88
C PRO A 75 -3.41 -8.82 16.66
N THR A 76 -3.21 -10.09 16.37
CA THR A 76 -1.90 -10.65 16.03
C THR A 76 -1.92 -11.22 14.62
N LEU A 77 -0.92 -10.87 13.84
CA LEU A 77 -0.63 -11.51 12.56
C LEU A 77 0.53 -12.49 12.73
N THR A 78 0.30 -13.78 12.47
CA THR A 78 1.34 -14.79 12.36
C THR A 78 1.68 -15.01 10.90
N VAL A 79 2.94 -14.79 10.53
CA VAL A 79 3.44 -15.13 9.19
C VAL A 79 4.33 -16.36 9.31
N GLN A 80 3.93 -17.43 8.63
CA GLN A 80 4.72 -18.63 8.44
C GLN A 80 5.35 -18.58 7.04
N PRO A 81 6.64 -18.24 6.94
CA PRO A 81 7.34 -18.23 5.66
C PRO A 81 7.49 -19.65 5.10
N ALA A 82 7.66 -19.76 3.78
CA ALA A 82 7.98 -21.03 3.11
C ALA A 82 9.28 -21.67 3.64
N ARG A 83 10.20 -20.85 4.18
CA ARG A 83 11.43 -21.28 4.82
C ARG A 83 11.68 -20.47 6.09
N GLY A 84 12.04 -21.17 7.17
CA GLY A 84 12.36 -20.56 8.46
C GLY A 84 11.19 -20.61 9.46
N ALA A 85 11.42 -20.00 10.62
CA ALA A 85 10.44 -19.95 11.69
C ALA A 85 9.32 -18.96 11.39
N ALA A 86 8.10 -19.27 11.88
CA ALA A 86 7.03 -18.30 11.95
C ALA A 86 7.40 -17.13 12.87
N PHE A 87 6.78 -15.98 12.62
CA PHE A 87 6.90 -14.81 13.46
C PHE A 87 5.56 -14.10 13.61
N ASN A 88 5.43 -13.34 14.69
CA ASN A 88 4.20 -12.63 15.04
C ASN A 88 4.41 -11.12 14.92
N VAL A 89 3.40 -10.43 14.41
CA VAL A 89 3.28 -8.98 14.40
C VAL A 89 2.07 -8.61 15.23
N GLN A 90 2.30 -7.84 16.31
CA GLN A 90 1.22 -7.24 17.07
C GLN A 90 0.79 -5.96 16.38
N LEU A 91 -0.49 -5.79 16.10
CA LEU A 91 -1.02 -4.52 15.61
C LEU A 91 -1.62 -3.75 16.78
N GLU A 92 -1.48 -2.43 16.77
CA GLU A 92 -2.02 -1.56 17.83
C GLU A 92 -3.55 -1.51 17.81
N THR A 93 -4.17 -1.66 16.64
CA THR A 93 -5.63 -1.59 16.47
C THR A 93 -6.13 -2.62 15.46
N MET A 94 -7.41 -2.98 15.59
CA MET A 94 -8.09 -3.84 14.63
C MET A 94 -8.24 -3.14 13.27
N PRO A 95 -7.64 -3.67 12.18
CA PRO A 95 -7.90 -3.14 10.84
C PRO A 95 -9.36 -3.40 10.48
N ARG A 96 -10.00 -2.46 9.76
CA ARG A 96 -11.41 -2.63 9.34
C ARG A 96 -11.59 -3.84 8.42
N TYR A 97 -10.57 -4.13 7.62
CA TYR A 97 -10.47 -5.32 6.80
C TYR A 97 -9.00 -5.62 6.53
N PHE A 98 -8.70 -6.90 6.35
CA PHE A 98 -7.45 -7.32 5.73
C PHE A 98 -7.68 -7.36 4.22
N GLU A 99 -6.94 -6.57 3.46
CA GLU A 99 -7.09 -6.57 2.00
C GLU A 99 -6.11 -7.54 1.34
N GLN A 100 -4.81 -7.37 1.58
CA GLN A 100 -3.80 -8.08 0.81
C GLN A 100 -2.46 -8.18 1.53
N MET A 101 -1.79 -9.30 1.31
CA MET A 101 -0.35 -9.42 1.54
C MET A 101 0.36 -9.63 0.21
N TYR A 102 1.59 -9.14 0.16
CA TYR A 102 2.54 -9.36 -0.92
C TYR A 102 3.82 -9.99 -0.39
N ALA A 103 4.46 -10.79 -1.24
CA ALA A 103 5.75 -11.39 -0.96
C ALA A 103 6.76 -11.08 -2.09
N ALA A 104 8.00 -10.77 -1.71
CA ALA A 104 9.12 -10.53 -2.63
C ALA A 104 10.45 -10.64 -1.86
N ASP A 105 11.59 -10.49 -2.54
CA ASP A 105 12.89 -10.31 -1.88
C ASP A 105 13.34 -8.88 -2.12
N LEU A 106 12.85 -8.01 -1.25
CA LEU A 106 13.01 -6.58 -1.31
C LEU A 106 14.43 -6.17 -0.90
N ASN A 107 14.99 -6.83 0.11
CA ASN A 107 16.33 -6.53 0.62
C ASN A 107 17.47 -7.31 -0.06
N ARG A 108 17.15 -8.15 -1.05
CA ARG A 108 18.09 -8.93 -1.87
C ARG A 108 18.99 -9.87 -1.04
N ASP A 109 18.50 -10.37 0.09
CA ASP A 109 19.24 -11.29 0.97
C ASP A 109 19.00 -12.77 0.64
N GLY A 110 18.16 -13.05 -0.36
CA GLY A 110 17.81 -14.41 -0.76
C GLY A 110 16.77 -15.09 0.13
N ARG A 111 16.12 -14.35 1.02
CA ARG A 111 14.93 -14.75 1.78
C ARG A 111 13.71 -13.97 1.28
N GLU A 112 12.54 -14.37 1.78
CA GLU A 112 11.28 -13.74 1.41
C GLU A 112 10.93 -12.65 2.43
N ASP A 113 10.72 -11.44 1.94
CA ASP A 113 10.13 -10.30 2.63
C ASP A 113 8.62 -10.24 2.37
N TYR A 114 7.89 -9.60 3.29
CA TYR A 114 6.44 -9.46 3.20
C TYR A 114 6.00 -8.01 3.34
N LEU A 115 4.94 -7.66 2.62
CA LEU A 115 4.24 -6.38 2.75
C LEU A 115 2.79 -6.68 3.05
N LEU A 116 2.28 -6.10 4.13
CA LEU A 116 0.90 -6.23 4.54
C LEU A 116 0.21 -4.88 4.40
N GLU A 117 -0.87 -4.84 3.64
CA GLU A 117 -1.71 -3.67 3.50
C GLU A 117 -2.94 -3.78 4.42
N LEU A 118 -3.06 -2.80 5.33
CA LEU A 118 -4.17 -2.68 6.28
C LEU A 118 -4.93 -1.39 6.00
N PRO A 119 -5.97 -1.43 5.15
CA PRO A 119 -6.73 -0.25 4.83
C PRO A 119 -7.61 0.16 6.01
N TRP A 120 -7.75 1.47 6.20
CA TRP A 120 -8.56 2.05 7.28
C TRP A 120 -9.57 3.08 6.80
N GLY A 121 -9.72 3.30 5.48
CA GLY A 121 -10.84 4.05 4.93
C GLY A 121 -10.48 5.07 3.85
N GLY A 122 -11.47 5.40 3.03
CA GLY A 122 -11.35 6.36 1.95
C GLY A 122 -11.35 7.83 2.40
N ASN A 123 -10.73 8.69 1.61
CA ASN A 123 -10.74 10.15 1.81
C ASN A 123 -11.72 10.90 0.89
N GLY A 124 -12.54 10.18 0.13
CA GLY A 124 -13.47 10.75 -0.84
C GLY A 124 -12.80 11.29 -2.12
N LEU A 125 -11.50 11.08 -2.31
CA LEU A 125 -10.72 11.58 -3.46
C LEU A 125 -10.08 10.43 -4.25
N ALA A 126 -10.83 9.34 -4.44
CA ALA A 126 -10.41 8.14 -5.18
C ALA A 126 -9.13 7.47 -4.63
N SER A 127 -8.92 7.59 -3.32
CA SER A 127 -7.85 6.95 -2.58
C SER A 127 -8.36 6.41 -1.26
N GLU A 128 -7.67 5.38 -0.80
CA GLU A 128 -7.78 4.86 0.55
C GLU A 128 -6.51 5.19 1.37
N GLY A 129 -6.71 5.44 2.66
CA GLY A 129 -5.66 5.43 3.67
C GLY A 129 -5.41 4.01 4.17
N SER A 130 -4.14 3.66 4.31
CA SER A 130 -3.69 2.35 4.76
C SER A 130 -2.51 2.47 5.70
N VAL A 131 -2.37 1.49 6.59
CA VAL A 131 -1.09 1.19 7.22
C VAL A 131 -0.46 0.05 6.45
N VAL A 132 0.76 0.25 5.99
CA VAL A 132 1.53 -0.77 5.27
C VAL A 132 2.64 -1.25 6.17
N VAL A 133 2.58 -2.52 6.57
CA VAL A 133 3.61 -3.15 7.39
C VAL A 133 4.60 -3.88 6.49
N PHE A 134 5.85 -3.44 6.53
CA PHE A 134 6.98 -4.09 5.89
C PHE A 134 7.64 -5.02 6.89
N MET A 135 7.75 -6.29 6.53
CA MET A 135 8.45 -7.31 7.30
C MET A 135 9.67 -7.73 6.48
N LEU A 136 10.80 -7.12 6.79
CA LEU A 136 12.05 -7.33 6.07
C LEU A 136 12.92 -8.34 6.81
N SER A 137 13.44 -9.35 6.11
CA SER A 137 14.27 -10.38 6.70
C SER A 137 15.62 -9.84 7.16
N ASN A 138 16.19 -10.52 8.16
CA ASN A 138 17.57 -10.34 8.59
C ASN A 138 18.15 -11.68 9.04
N GLN A 139 19.38 -11.70 9.53
CA GLN A 139 20.07 -12.95 9.90
C GLN A 139 19.32 -13.80 10.92
N THR A 140 18.56 -13.20 11.85
CA THR A 140 17.91 -13.90 12.96
C THR A 140 16.39 -14.02 12.82
N GLY A 141 15.78 -13.32 11.87
CA GLY A 141 14.32 -13.28 11.74
C GLY A 141 13.87 -12.20 10.77
N TYR A 142 12.97 -11.34 11.25
CA TYR A 142 12.38 -10.23 10.51
C TYR A 142 12.35 -8.98 11.39
N ARG A 143 12.46 -7.83 10.75
CA ARG A 143 12.21 -6.53 11.35
C ARG A 143 10.99 -5.90 10.70
N THR A 144 10.14 -5.29 11.52
CA THR A 144 8.92 -4.63 11.08
C THR A 144 9.13 -3.13 10.94
N THR A 145 8.50 -2.52 9.94
CA THR A 145 8.35 -1.07 9.80
C THR A 145 6.96 -0.78 9.25
N ALA A 146 6.20 0.07 9.91
CA ALA A 146 4.86 0.43 9.48
C ALA A 146 4.82 1.86 8.91
N LEU A 147 4.25 2.02 7.72
CA LEU A 147 4.01 3.30 7.08
C LEU A 147 2.52 3.61 7.05
N ASN A 148 2.12 4.77 7.57
CA ASN A 148 0.79 5.30 7.30
C ASN A 148 0.83 6.02 5.95
N THR A 149 0.07 5.56 4.96
CA THR A 149 0.09 6.09 3.61
C THR A 149 -1.30 6.18 3.02
N MET A 150 -1.51 7.24 2.25
CA MET A 150 -2.58 7.30 1.27
C MET A 150 -2.03 6.70 -0.02
N LEU A 151 -2.82 5.92 -0.77
CA LEU A 151 -2.42 5.36 -2.07
C LEU A 151 -1.38 4.24 -2.02
N PHE A 152 -1.51 3.25 -1.13
CA PHE A 152 -0.74 2.01 -1.33
C PHE A 152 -1.44 1.10 -2.33
N ASP A 153 -0.63 0.44 -3.16
CA ASP A 153 -0.98 -0.70 -4.00
C ASP A 153 0.36 -1.27 -4.56
N PRO A 154 0.36 -2.37 -5.35
CA PRO A 154 1.61 -2.92 -5.90
C PRO A 154 2.42 -1.96 -6.78
N TYR A 155 1.77 -0.97 -7.39
CA TYR A 155 2.44 0.07 -8.19
C TYR A 155 3.23 1.03 -7.30
N ALA A 156 3.01 1.05 -5.99
CA ALA A 156 3.84 1.81 -5.06
C ALA A 156 5.25 1.23 -4.88
N VAL A 157 5.50 -0.03 -5.27
CA VAL A 157 6.84 -0.65 -5.13
C VAL A 157 7.53 -0.71 -6.48
N VAL A 158 8.56 0.12 -6.65
CA VAL A 158 9.22 0.37 -7.94
C VAL A 158 10.71 0.10 -7.88
N ARG A 159 11.31 -0.18 -9.03
CA ARG A 159 12.76 -0.20 -9.25
C ARG A 159 13.18 1.12 -9.88
N LEU A 160 13.75 2.00 -9.06
CA LEU A 160 14.55 3.12 -9.54
C LEU A 160 15.97 2.64 -9.91
N GLU A 161 16.73 3.45 -10.63
CA GLU A 161 18.14 3.17 -10.93
C GLU A 161 18.91 2.94 -9.62
N GLY A 162 19.17 1.67 -9.29
CA GLY A 162 19.65 1.24 -7.99
C GLY A 162 19.50 -0.27 -7.78
N LYS A 163 20.07 -0.79 -6.69
CA LYS A 163 20.06 -2.23 -6.37
C LYS A 163 18.80 -2.71 -5.63
N PHE A 164 18.17 -1.81 -4.86
CA PHE A 164 17.03 -2.14 -3.99
C PHE A 164 15.75 -1.44 -4.45
N PRO A 165 14.57 -2.04 -4.20
CA PRO A 165 13.29 -1.39 -4.48
C PRO A 165 13.13 -0.07 -3.73
N THR A 166 12.39 0.82 -4.37
CA THR A 166 11.88 2.06 -3.80
C THR A 166 10.40 1.90 -3.53
N VAL A 167 9.95 2.31 -2.35
CA VAL A 167 8.56 2.33 -1.94
C VAL A 167 8.06 3.77 -2.05
N LEU A 168 6.95 3.96 -2.76
CA LEU A 168 6.23 5.21 -2.81
C LEU A 168 5.31 5.29 -1.60
N HIS A 169 5.40 6.41 -0.92
CA HIS A 169 4.49 6.80 0.14
C HIS A 169 3.68 8.01 -0.36
N GLY A 170 2.37 8.01 -0.15
CA GLY A 170 1.48 9.08 -0.54
C GLY A 170 0.89 9.81 0.66
N SER A 171 0.86 11.14 0.58
CA SER A 171 0.11 12.01 1.48
C SER A 171 -0.86 12.88 0.69
N LEU A 172 -2.01 13.19 1.29
CA LEU A 172 -2.91 14.23 0.80
C LEU A 172 -2.62 15.53 1.54
N VAL A 173 -2.18 16.56 0.83
CA VAL A 173 -1.88 17.87 1.39
C VAL A 173 -2.80 18.92 0.77
N PHE A 174 -3.39 19.77 1.59
CA PHE A 174 -4.17 20.92 1.15
C PHE A 174 -3.32 22.18 1.24
N ALA A 175 -3.32 23.00 0.19
CA ALA A 175 -2.58 24.25 0.17
C ALA A 175 -3.19 25.26 -0.80
N ASN A 176 -2.94 26.55 -0.56
CA ASN A 176 -3.28 27.59 -1.52
C ASN A 176 -2.22 27.65 -2.61
N GLY A 177 -2.66 27.64 -3.87
CA GLY A 177 -1.80 27.80 -5.03
C GLY A 177 -1.38 29.25 -5.24
N THR A 178 -0.44 29.45 -6.15
CA THR A 178 -0.01 30.76 -6.67
C THR A 178 -1.15 31.54 -7.36
N ASP A 179 -2.25 30.85 -7.69
CA ASP A 179 -3.50 31.45 -8.16
C ASP A 179 -4.41 31.98 -7.04
N GLY A 180 -3.96 31.87 -5.78
CA GLY A 180 -4.68 32.32 -4.58
C GLY A 180 -5.83 31.41 -4.15
N ARG A 181 -6.02 30.24 -4.79
CA ARG A 181 -7.13 29.32 -4.49
C ARG A 181 -6.63 28.09 -3.73
N GLY A 182 -7.50 27.50 -2.91
CA GLY A 182 -7.22 26.24 -2.21
C GLY A 182 -7.29 25.05 -3.16
N HIS A 183 -6.28 24.17 -3.09
CA HIS A 183 -6.18 22.95 -3.88
C HIS A 183 -5.75 21.76 -3.02
N SER A 184 -6.00 20.56 -3.55
CA SER A 184 -5.53 19.30 -2.98
C SER A 184 -4.38 18.74 -3.80
N PHE A 185 -3.35 18.27 -3.12
CA PHE A 185 -2.13 17.74 -3.71
C PHE A 185 -1.81 16.36 -3.17
N TRP A 186 -1.56 15.43 -4.08
CA TRP A 186 -0.92 14.16 -3.78
C TRP A 186 0.58 14.38 -3.69
N VAL A 187 1.15 14.09 -2.52
CA VAL A 187 2.58 14.25 -2.25
C VAL A 187 3.19 12.88 -2.14
N HIS A 188 4.08 12.56 -3.09
CA HIS A 188 4.74 11.27 -3.15
C HIS A 188 6.15 11.36 -2.59
N HIS A 189 6.36 10.72 -1.45
CA HIS A 189 7.67 10.51 -0.85
C HIS A 189 8.24 9.17 -1.29
N PHE A 190 9.57 9.07 -1.24
CA PHE A 190 10.29 7.89 -1.67
C PHE A 190 11.00 7.29 -0.47
N PHE A 191 10.79 6.01 -0.22
CA PHE A 191 11.50 5.21 0.77
C PHE A 191 12.32 4.16 0.06
N ARG A 192 13.45 3.78 0.63
CA ARG A 192 14.30 2.72 0.10
C ARG A 192 14.47 1.64 1.15
N VAL A 193 14.55 0.41 0.68
CA VAL A 193 14.94 -0.74 1.49
C VAL A 193 16.44 -0.62 1.76
N GLN A 194 16.82 -0.65 3.03
CA GLN A 194 18.22 -0.66 3.48
C GLN A 194 18.41 -1.79 4.49
N GLY A 195 18.87 -2.94 4.01
CA GLY A 195 18.93 -4.14 4.83
C GLY A 195 17.52 -4.52 5.30
N ASP A 196 17.32 -4.57 6.62
CA ASP A 196 16.07 -4.99 7.24
C ASP A 196 15.14 -3.84 7.65
N THR A 197 15.36 -2.64 7.11
CA THR A 197 14.54 -1.46 7.43
C THR A 197 14.20 -0.64 6.20
N LEU A 198 13.15 0.18 6.32
CA LEU A 198 12.87 1.26 5.38
C LEU A 198 13.47 2.57 5.87
N VAL A 199 14.11 3.29 4.96
CA VAL A 199 14.61 4.64 5.22
C VAL A 199 14.08 5.60 4.16
N GLN A 200 13.74 6.81 4.58
CA GLN A 200 13.34 7.85 3.64
C GLN A 200 14.51 8.18 2.70
N SER A 201 14.22 8.24 1.40
CA SER A 201 15.17 8.62 0.37
C SER A 201 15.41 10.13 0.37
N ALA A 202 16.61 10.55 -0.03
CA ALA A 202 16.96 11.95 -0.26
C ALA A 202 16.32 12.52 -1.54
N ARG A 203 15.69 11.67 -2.36
CA ARG A 203 14.96 12.11 -3.57
C ARG A 203 13.84 13.08 -3.18
N ALA A 204 13.78 14.21 -3.88
CA ALA A 204 12.73 15.19 -3.71
C ALA A 204 11.34 14.58 -3.96
N SER A 205 10.37 14.94 -3.11
CA SER A 205 8.98 14.50 -3.27
C SER A 205 8.37 15.05 -4.55
N VAL A 206 7.46 14.28 -5.14
CA VAL A 206 6.67 14.73 -6.29
C VAL A 206 5.30 15.18 -5.80
N TRP A 207 4.94 16.42 -6.09
CA TRP A 207 3.63 16.98 -5.76
C TRP A 207 2.77 16.99 -7.00
N VAL A 208 1.62 16.34 -6.97
CA VAL A 208 0.67 16.25 -8.09
C VAL A 208 -0.64 16.86 -7.65
N GLN A 209 -1.16 17.84 -8.40
CA GLN A 209 -2.47 18.40 -8.11
C GLN A 209 -3.56 17.36 -8.42
N TYR A 210 -4.46 17.14 -7.46
CA TYR A 210 -5.68 16.38 -7.74
C TYR A 210 -6.65 17.23 -8.56
N THR A 211 -7.07 16.71 -9.72
CA THR A 211 -7.94 17.43 -10.67
C THR A 211 -9.13 16.59 -11.14
N PHE A 212 -9.51 15.55 -10.37
CA PHE A 212 -10.49 14.51 -10.76
C PHE A 212 -10.14 13.72 -12.04
N THR A 213 -9.09 14.11 -12.77
CA THR A 213 -8.64 13.48 -14.01
C THR A 213 -7.24 12.88 -13.84
N PRO A 214 -6.96 11.67 -14.38
CA PRO A 214 -5.64 11.02 -14.38
C PRO A 214 -4.54 11.92 -14.91
N ARG A 215 -3.79 12.53 -13.99
CA ARG A 215 -2.62 13.38 -14.28
C ARG A 215 -1.51 13.06 -13.30
N ALA A 216 -0.36 12.70 -13.82
CA ALA A 216 0.86 12.40 -13.06
C ALA A 216 1.92 13.52 -13.16
N VAL A 217 1.50 14.71 -13.59
CA VAL A 217 2.43 15.84 -13.82
C VAL A 217 2.67 16.57 -12.51
N ALA A 218 3.94 16.84 -12.22
CA ALA A 218 4.31 17.66 -11.07
C ALA A 218 3.64 19.03 -11.15
N THR A 219 3.05 19.47 -10.04
CA THR A 219 2.33 20.74 -9.98
C THR A 219 3.25 21.92 -10.21
N GLN A 220 2.75 22.89 -10.96
CA GLN A 220 3.34 24.21 -11.13
C GLN A 220 2.64 25.27 -10.28
N LEU A 221 1.59 24.89 -9.54
CA LEU A 221 0.81 25.82 -8.71
C LEU A 221 1.49 26.18 -7.39
N LEU A 222 2.57 25.49 -7.01
CA LEU A 222 3.31 25.74 -5.77
C LEU A 222 4.80 25.94 -6.07
N THR A 223 5.35 27.03 -5.56
CA THR A 223 6.79 27.23 -5.40
C THR A 223 7.36 26.27 -4.35
N ASP A 224 8.68 26.09 -4.32
CA ASP A 224 9.31 25.21 -3.34
C ASP A 224 9.16 25.73 -1.89
N ALA A 225 9.11 27.05 -1.72
CA ALA A 225 8.81 27.66 -0.43
C ALA A 225 7.38 27.34 0.05
N GLU A 226 6.41 27.37 -0.86
CA GLU A 226 5.02 27.01 -0.55
C GLU A 226 4.86 25.53 -0.24
N LYS A 227 5.52 24.64 -1.00
CA LYS A 227 5.56 23.20 -0.71
C LYS A 227 6.14 22.94 0.67
N LYS A 228 7.26 23.59 1.03
CA LYS A 228 7.89 23.45 2.35
C LYS A 228 6.97 23.91 3.48
N ARG A 229 6.27 25.03 3.30
CA ARG A 229 5.31 25.56 4.27
C ARG A 229 4.12 24.61 4.44
N ALA A 230 3.49 24.20 3.35
CA ALA A 230 2.34 23.28 3.36
C ALA A 230 2.71 21.93 3.98
N TRP A 231 3.90 21.41 3.69
CA TRP A 231 4.39 20.18 4.30
C TRP A 231 4.61 20.32 5.81
N ALA A 232 5.19 21.44 6.26
CA ALA A 232 5.38 21.69 7.68
C ALA A 232 4.04 21.83 8.44
N GLU A 233 3.01 22.36 7.79
CA GLU A 233 1.66 22.43 8.33
C GLU A 233 1.00 21.06 8.42
N TYR A 234 1.09 20.25 7.35
CA TYR A 234 0.62 18.86 7.34
C TYR A 234 1.20 18.04 8.51
N LEU A 235 2.52 18.13 8.75
CA LEU A 235 3.16 17.40 9.84
C LEU A 235 2.71 17.85 11.25
N LYS A 236 2.24 19.09 11.43
CA LYS A 236 1.74 19.56 12.74
C LYS A 236 0.43 18.88 13.14
N ASN A 237 -0.33 18.38 12.16
CA ASN A 237 -1.60 17.71 12.42
C ASN A 237 -1.44 16.25 12.88
N GLY A 238 -0.20 15.78 13.06
CA GLY A 238 0.10 14.43 13.54
C GLY A 238 0.25 13.38 12.44
N ASP A 239 0.19 13.79 11.16
CA ASP A 239 0.26 12.90 10.01
C ASP A 239 1.71 12.53 9.63
N GLY A 240 2.43 11.92 10.58
CA GLY A 240 3.78 11.40 10.35
C GLY A 240 3.80 10.17 9.44
N PHE A 241 4.96 9.90 8.82
CA PHE A 241 5.14 8.74 7.93
C PHE A 241 5.04 7.40 8.64
N PHE A 242 5.74 7.30 9.78
CA PHE A 242 5.90 6.05 10.51
C PHE A 242 4.87 5.98 11.63
N VAL A 243 4.19 4.84 11.71
CA VAL A 243 3.45 4.45 12.91
C VAL A 243 4.46 3.89 13.92
N ARG A 244 4.29 4.22 15.20
CA ARG A 244 5.18 3.74 16.26
C ARG A 244 4.87 2.29 16.64
#